data_AF-A0A2Z6AB26-F1
#
_entry.id   AF-A0A2Z6AB26-F1
#
_cell.length_a   1.000
_cell.length_b   1.000
_cell.length_c   1.000
_cell.angle_alpha   90.00
_cell.angle_beta   90.00
_cell.angle_gamma   90.00
#
_symmetry.space_group_name_H-M   'P 1'
#
loop_
_entity.id
_entity.type
_entity.pdbx_description
1 polymer ?
#
loop_
_entity_poly.entity_id
_entity_poly.type
_entity_poly.pdbx_seq_one_letter_code
_entity_poly.pdbx_strand_id
1 'polypeptide(L)' 'MKLAAWRKQEGLSQDELATALDTTQGYVSRIERPARAKDFRMPGLRMMIDIFRRTRGAVTPNDFYDLPKLDAERDAA' A
#
# COMPACT_ATOMS: atom_id res chain seq x y z
N MET A 1 0.12 -3.18 7.74
CA MET A 1 0.80 -1.86 7.74
C MET A 1 0.68 -1.23 6.35
N LYS A 2 0.58 0.10 6.21
CA LYS A 2 0.54 0.74 4.87
C LYS A 2 1.92 0.66 4.17
N LEU A 3 1.93 0.45 2.84
CA LEU A 3 3.17 0.32 2.04
C LEU A 3 4.15 1.47 2.24
N ALA A 4 3.65 2.71 2.26
CA ALA A 4 4.48 3.90 2.47
C ALA A 4 5.20 3.90 3.83
N ALA A 5 4.57 3.33 4.86
CA ALA A 5 5.16 3.23 6.19
C ALA A 5 6.27 2.17 6.22
N TRP A 6 5.99 0.99 5.64
CA TRP A 6 6.99 -0.08 5.50
C TRP A 6 8.22 0.40 4.73
N ARG A 7 8.02 1.02 3.56
CA ARG A 7 9.12 1.52 2.72
C ARG A 7 10.02 2.50 3.48
N LYS A 8 9.41 3.44 4.22
CA LYS A 8 10.15 4.42 5.04
C LYS A 8 10.93 3.75 6.18
N GLN A 9 10.36 2.74 6.81
CA GLN A 9 11.02 1.96 7.86
C GLN A 9 12.27 1.24 7.33
N GLU A 10 12.20 0.72 6.10
CA GLU A 10 13.34 0.08 5.42
C GLU A 10 14.36 1.09 4.85
N GLY A 11 14.14 2.40 5.00
CA GLY A 11 15.04 3.43 4.49
C GLY A 11 15.02 3.60 2.97
N LEU A 12 14.01 3.07 2.29
CA LEU A 12 13.93 3.07 0.82
C LEU A 12 13.24 4.33 0.28
N SER A 13 13.76 4.85 -0.83
CA SER A 13 13.04 5.78 -1.70
C SER A 13 11.96 5.05 -2.51
N GLN A 14 11.00 5.82 -3.06
CA GLN A 14 9.97 5.24 -3.93
C GLN A 14 10.57 4.67 -5.23
N ASP A 15 11.69 5.21 -5.70
CA ASP A 15 12.37 4.75 -6.90
C ASP A 15 13.05 3.39 -6.66
N GLU A 16 13.76 3.23 -5.53
CA GLU A 16 14.35 1.95 -5.15
C GLU A 16 13.29 0.84 -5.00
N LEU A 17 12.15 1.17 -4.38
CA LEU A 17 11.02 0.22 -4.31
C LEU A 17 10.45 -0.08 -5.71
N ALA A 18 10.38 0.90 -6.59
CA ALA A 18 9.88 0.71 -7.95
C ALA A 18 10.78 -0.21 -8.77
N THR A 19 12.10 -0.01 -8.73
CA THR A 19 13.09 -0.91 -9.32
C THR A 19 12.92 -2.33 -8.77
N ALA A 20 12.74 -2.44 -7.45
CA ALA A 20 12.54 -3.70 -6.75
C ALA A 20 11.24 -4.45 -7.13
N LEU A 21 10.24 -3.74 -7.65
CA LEU A 21 8.94 -4.27 -8.06
C LEU A 21 8.77 -4.29 -9.60
N ASP A 22 9.84 -4.01 -10.35
CA ASP A 22 9.81 -3.89 -11.81
C ASP A 22 8.69 -2.96 -12.31
N THR A 23 8.63 -1.76 -11.72
CA THR A 23 7.61 -0.74 -12.03
C THR A 23 8.21 0.66 -12.01
N THR A 24 7.35 1.68 -12.16
CA THR A 24 7.78 3.09 -12.13
C THR A 24 7.60 3.70 -10.75
N GLN A 25 8.48 4.64 -10.38
CA GLN A 25 8.34 5.43 -9.15
C GLN A 25 6.97 6.12 -9.07
N GLY A 26 6.45 6.63 -10.20
CA GLY A 26 5.12 7.24 -10.27
C GLY A 26 3.99 6.26 -9.96
N TYR A 27 4.13 4.99 -10.30
CA TYR A 27 3.17 3.95 -9.91
C TYR A 27 3.22 3.70 -8.40
N VAL A 28 4.41 3.55 -7.82
CA VAL A 28 4.59 3.42 -6.35
C VAL A 28 3.94 4.61 -5.61
N SER A 29 4.16 5.83 -6.10
CA SER A 29 3.56 7.05 -5.56
C SER A 29 2.03 7.03 -5.57
N ARG A 30 1.39 6.38 -6.54
CA ARG A 30 -0.08 6.26 -6.63
C ARG A 30 -0.64 5.20 -5.68
N ILE A 31 0.02 4.04 -5.56
CA ILE A 31 -0.45 2.94 -4.72
C ILE A 31 -0.18 3.18 -3.21
N GLU A 32 0.73 4.09 -2.88
CA GLU A 32 1.01 4.52 -1.51
C GLU A 32 0.00 5.53 -0.94
N ARG A 33 -0.86 6.10 -1.80
CA ARG A 33 -1.86 7.08 -1.37
C ARG A 33 -3.02 6.41 -0.62
N PRO A 34 -3.75 7.18 0.21
CA PRO A 34 -5.02 6.71 0.77
C PRO A 34 -5.98 6.29 -0.34
N ALA A 35 -6.78 5.24 -0.12
CA ALA A 35 -7.69 4.69 -1.13
C ALA A 35 -8.73 5.71 -1.62
N ARG A 36 -9.06 6.70 -0.76
CA ARG A 36 -9.96 7.83 -1.08
C ARG A 36 -9.31 8.95 -1.91
N ALA A 37 -8.01 8.92 -2.16
CA ALA A 37 -7.34 9.96 -2.92
C ALA A 37 -7.68 9.86 -4.42
N LYS A 38 -7.90 11.01 -5.09
CA LYS A 38 -8.27 11.08 -6.51
C LYS A 38 -7.34 10.30 -7.44
N ASP A 39 -6.04 10.36 -7.18
CA ASP A 39 -5.01 9.73 -8.01
C ASP A 39 -4.53 8.37 -7.46
N PHE A 40 -5.22 7.82 -6.46
CA PHE A 40 -4.93 6.49 -5.96
C PHE A 40 -5.15 5.46 -7.07
N ARG A 41 -4.29 4.45 -7.09
CA ARG A 41 -4.46 3.28 -7.95
C ARG A 41 -4.38 2.04 -7.09
N MET A 42 -5.38 1.17 -7.22
CA MET A 42 -5.34 -0.14 -6.61
C MET A 42 -4.29 -0.99 -7.35
N PRO A 43 -3.34 -1.63 -6.65
CA PRO A 43 -2.46 -2.58 -7.30
C PRO A 43 -3.24 -3.76 -7.88
N GLY A 44 -2.82 -4.28 -9.03
CA GLY A 44 -3.36 -5.54 -9.54
C GLY A 44 -2.97 -6.72 -8.63
N LEU A 45 -3.69 -7.84 -8.72
CA LEU A 45 -3.46 -9.03 -7.89
C LEU A 45 -1.99 -9.49 -7.88
N ARG A 46 -1.35 -9.55 -9.06
CA ARG A 46 0.07 -9.93 -9.18
C ARG A 46 0.97 -8.99 -8.38
N MET A 47 0.79 -7.68 -8.54
CA MET A 47 1.54 -6.67 -7.81
C MET A 47 1.32 -6.77 -6.30
N MET A 48 0.09 -7.04 -5.84
CA MET A 48 -0.19 -7.26 -4.42
C MET A 48 0.55 -8.49 -3.87
N ILE A 49 0.63 -9.58 -4.64
CA ILE A 49 1.38 -10.78 -4.26
C ILE A 49 2.89 -10.48 -4.18
N ASP A 50 3.43 -9.74 -5.14
CA ASP A 50 4.85 -9.38 -5.16
C ASP A 50 5.22 -8.49 -3.95
N ILE A 51 4.37 -7.51 -3.63
CA ILE A 51 4.51 -6.67 -2.44
C ILE A 51 4.41 -7.52 -1.17
N PHE A 52 3.43 -8.41 -1.06
CA PHE A 52 3.27 -9.28 0.11
C PHE A 52 4.51 -10.13 0.36
N ARG A 53 5.06 -10.75 -0.69
CA ARG A 53 6.29 -11.57 -0.60
C ARG A 53 7.50 -10.73 -0.21
N ARG A 54 7.71 -9.59 -0.87
CA ARG A 54 8.87 -8.72 -0.63
C ARG A 54 8.86 -8.12 0.77
N THR A 55 7.69 -7.77 1.28
CA THR A 55 7.52 -7.25 2.65
C THR A 55 7.42 -8.34 3.71
N ARG A 56 7.57 -9.62 3.34
CA ARG A 56 7.41 -10.79 4.24
C ARG A 56 6.09 -10.75 5.03
N GLY A 57 5.03 -10.31 4.37
CA GLY A 57 3.70 -10.20 4.96
C GLY A 57 3.45 -8.96 5.83
N ALA A 58 4.41 -8.04 5.97
CA ALA A 58 4.19 -6.79 6.70
C ALA A 58 3.13 -5.90 6.01
N VAL A 59 3.08 -5.95 4.68
CA VAL A 59 2.03 -5.33 3.86
C VAL A 59 1.19 -6.42 3.22
N THR A 60 -0.10 -6.43 3.55
CA THR A 60 -1.09 -7.38 3.05
C THR A 60 -2.01 -6.73 2.01
N PRO A 61 -2.73 -7.50 1.16
CA PRO A 61 -3.71 -6.93 0.24
C PRO A 61 -4.75 -6.02 0.93
N ASN A 62 -5.16 -6.36 2.15
CA ASN A 62 -6.12 -5.57 2.92
C ASN A 62 -5.58 -4.19 3.30
N ASP A 63 -4.26 -4.02 3.39
CA ASP A 63 -3.65 -2.73 3.72
C ASP A 63 -3.84 -1.67 2.61
N PHE A 64 -4.20 -2.05 1.38
CA PHE A 64 -4.51 -1.10 0.31
C PHE A 64 -5.91 -0.50 0.39
N TYR A 65 -6.78 -1.06 1.24
CA TYR A 65 -8.12 -0.53 1.47
C TYR A 65 -8.12 0.41 2.69
N ASP A 66 -8.94 1.47 2.62
CA ASP A 66 -9.26 2.31 3.78
C ASP A 66 -10.60 1.86 4.35
N LEU A 67 -10.60 0.68 4.98
CA LEU A 67 -11.79 0.14 5.63
C LEU A 67 -12.03 0.88 6.96
N PRO A 68 -13.28 1.27 7.28
CA PRO A 68 -13.61 1.78 8.59
C PRO A 68 -13.35 0.70 9.66
N LYS A 69 -12.94 1.14 10.86
CA LYS A 69 -12.88 0.22 12.01
C LYS A 69 -14.32 -0.03 12.47
N LEU A 70 -14.71 -1.30 12.58
CA LEU A 70 -16.08 -1.71 12.94
C LEU A 70 -16.60 -1.04 14.23
N ASP A 71 -15.71 -0.75 15.19
CA ASP A 71 -16.09 -0.11 16.45
C ASP A 71 -16.48 1.37 16.31
N ALA A 72 -16.10 2.03 15.22
CA ALA A 72 -16.41 3.45 15.00
C ALA A 72 -17.85 3.71 14.51
N GLU A 73 -18.55 2.68 14.01
CA GLU A 73 -19.92 2.79 13.50
C GLU A 73 -20.96 2.37 14.54
N ARG A 74 -20.57 1.63 15.59
CA ARG A 74 -21.49 1.13 16.63
C ARG A 74 -21.91 2.20 17.64
N ASP A 75 -21.14 3.29 17.75
CA ASP A 75 -21.41 4.41 18.65
C ASP A 75 -22.11 5.60 17.95
N ALA A 76 -22.43 5.46 16.66
CA ALA A 76 -23.07 6.50 15.83
C ALA A 76 -24.52 6.18 15.42
N ALA A 77 -25.10 5.09 15.95
CA ALA A 77 -26.47 4.63 15.72
C ALA A 77 -27.24 4.52 17.03
#